data_AF-A0A3M1Y6G4-F1
#
_entry.id   AF-A0A3M1Y6G4-F1
#
_cell.length_a   1.000
_cell.length_b   1.000
_cell.length_c   1.000
_cell.angle_alpha   90.00
_cell.angle_beta   90.00
_cell.angle_gamma   90.00
#
_symmetry.space_group_name_H-M   'P 1'
#
loop_
_entity.id
_entity.type
_entity.pdbx_description
1 polymer ?
#
loop_
_entity_poly.entity_id
_entity_poly.type
_entity_poly.pdbx_seq_one_letter_code
_entity_poly.pdbx_strand_id
1 'polypeptide(L)'
;MSLVKTTIIGTGQFNCPHCGVERTYDHQRLQKYKSLLFIPLRPEGDPWELIACQICGKSYNLDVLQFKPTKPQKDANRRNNRRQFLPK
;
A
#
# COMPACT_ATOMS: atom_id res chain seq x y z
N MET A 1 8.94 -13.41 -18.37
CA MET A 1 9.15 -12.34 -17.37
C MET A 1 8.01 -11.33 -17.47
N SER A 2 7.20 -11.16 -16.43
CA SER A 2 6.15 -10.11 -16.45
C SER A 2 6.77 -8.74 -16.29
N LEU A 3 6.29 -7.75 -17.05
CA LEU A 3 6.71 -6.35 -16.93
C LEU A 3 5.69 -5.63 -16.05
N VAL A 4 6.14 -4.91 -15.02
CA VAL A 4 5.29 -4.02 -14.23
C VAL A 4 5.60 -2.59 -14.66
N LYS A 5 4.58 -1.87 -15.14
CA LYS A 5 4.70 -0.46 -15.51
C LYS A 5 4.09 0.40 -14.41
N THR A 6 4.89 1.28 -13.84
CA THR A 6 4.45 2.29 -12.87
C THR A 6 4.27 3.60 -13.60
N THR A 7 3.07 4.19 -13.53
CA THR A 7 2.77 5.49 -14.14
C THR A 7 2.27 6.44 -13.06
N ILE A 8 2.87 7.62 -12.94
CA ILE A 8 2.38 8.66 -12.04
C ILE A 8 1.19 9.34 -12.73
N ILE A 9 0.00 9.16 -12.18
CA ILE A 9 -1.27 9.68 -12.74
C ILE A 9 -1.69 11.02 -12.13
N GLY A 10 -1.05 11.42 -11.02
CA GLY A 10 -1.29 12.71 -10.39
C GLY A 10 -0.51 12.86 -9.10
N THR A 11 -0.63 14.03 -8.49
CA THR A 11 -0.05 14.33 -7.18
C THR A 11 -1.09 15.04 -6.32
N GLY A 12 -0.98 14.91 -5.00
CA GLY A 12 -1.89 15.54 -4.06
C GLY A 12 -1.26 15.72 -2.69
N GLN A 13 -2.03 16.19 -1.72
CA GLN A 13 -1.60 16.34 -0.33
C GLN A 13 -2.37 15.36 0.56
N PHE A 14 -1.64 14.67 1.46
CA PHE A 14 -2.22 13.75 2.44
C PHE A 14 -1.48 13.85 3.77
N ASN A 15 -2.16 13.48 4.86
CA ASN A 15 -1.49 13.38 6.16
C ASN A 15 -0.73 12.06 6.23
N CYS A 16 0.60 12.13 6.22
CA CYS A 16 1.43 10.93 6.22
C CYS A 16 1.51 10.34 7.64
N PRO A 17 1.06 9.09 7.89
CA PRO A 17 1.09 8.48 9.22
C PRO A 17 2.52 8.25 9.74
N HIS A 18 3.50 8.21 8.84
CA HIS A 18 4.90 8.08 9.21
C HIS A 18 5.56 9.42 9.56
N CYS A 19 5.24 10.50 8.82
CA CYS A 19 5.79 11.82 9.10
C CYS A 19 4.99 12.60 10.14
N GLY A 20 3.72 12.26 10.36
CA GLY A 20 2.80 12.94 11.28
C GLY A 20 2.34 14.33 10.82
N VAL A 21 2.54 14.68 9.55
CA VAL A 21 2.20 16.00 8.98
C VAL A 21 1.66 15.86 7.56
N GLU A 22 1.00 16.91 7.07
CA GLU A 22 0.54 17.02 5.68
C GLU A 22 1.72 17.08 4.72
N ARG A 23 1.74 16.16 3.75
CA ARG A 23 2.82 15.99 2.77
C ARG A 23 2.25 15.75 1.39
N THR A 24 3.05 16.04 0.37
CA THR A 24 2.72 15.66 -1.00
C THR A 24 2.94 14.17 -1.25
N TYR A 25 2.04 13.57 -2.02
CA TYR A 25 2.13 12.20 -2.51
C TYR A 25 2.08 12.15 -4.04
N ASP A 26 2.75 11.16 -4.61
CA ASP A 26 2.62 10.76 -6.01
C ASP A 26 1.61 9.63 -6.12
N HIS A 27 0.58 9.83 -6.93
CA HIS A 27 -0.39 8.81 -7.23
C HIS A 27 0.13 7.93 -8.36
N GLN A 28 0.48 6.68 -8.02
CA GLN A 28 1.11 5.72 -8.90
C GLN A 28 0.13 4.62 -9.29
N ARG A 29 -0.05 4.43 -10.60
CA ARG A 29 -0.82 3.34 -11.17
C ARG A 29 0.12 2.27 -11.67
N LEU A 30 0.05 1.09 -11.06
CA LEU A 30 0.83 -0.09 -11.40
C LEU A 30 0.00 -1.00 -12.28
N GLN A 31 0.47 -1.21 -13.50
CA GLN A 31 -0.18 -2.10 -14.45
C GLN A 31 0.76 -3.24 -14.81
N LYS A 32 0.27 -4.48 -14.64
CA LYS A 32 1.03 -5.68 -14.98
C LYS A 32 0.77 -6.05 -16.44
N TYR A 33 1.87 -6.19 -17.16
CA TYR A 33 1.86 -6.60 -18.56
C TYR A 33 2.46 -8.00 -18.67
N LYS A 34 1.75 -8.87 -19.38
CA LYS A 34 2.33 -10.12 -19.85
C LYS A 34 3.15 -9.84 -21.10
N SER A 35 4.43 -10.18 -21.04
CA SER A 35 5.24 -10.31 -22.24
C SER A 35 4.99 -11.70 -22.82
N LEU A 36 4.29 -11.76 -23.95
CA LEU A 36 4.39 -12.91 -24.85
C LEU A 36 5.59 -12.58 -25.75
N LEU A 37 6.57 -13.48 -25.81
CA LEU A 37 7.92 -13.31 -26.39
C LEU A 37 7.93 -12.69 -27.81
N PHE A 38 7.63 -11.40 -27.94
CA PHE A 38 7.92 -10.43 -29.02
C PHE A 38 6.95 -9.22 -29.05
N ILE A 39 5.84 -9.18 -28.29
CA ILE A 39 4.95 -7.98 -28.28
C ILE A 39 4.32 -7.72 -26.88
N PRO A 40 4.52 -6.54 -26.26
CA PRO A 40 3.88 -6.16 -25.00
C PRO A 40 2.45 -5.65 -25.27
N LEU A 41 1.46 -6.55 -25.43
CA LEU A 41 0.14 -6.15 -25.95
C LEU A 41 -0.99 -6.08 -24.94
N ARG A 42 -1.16 -7.07 -24.06
CA ARG A 42 -2.34 -7.08 -23.19
C ARG A 42 -2.02 -6.74 -21.74
N PRO A 43 -2.61 -5.66 -21.19
CA PRO A 43 -2.69 -5.53 -19.76
C PRO A 43 -3.46 -6.76 -19.25
N GLU A 44 -2.89 -7.43 -18.26
CA GLU A 44 -3.56 -8.53 -17.61
C GLU A 44 -3.91 -8.11 -16.18
N GLY A 45 -5.21 -8.20 -15.87
CA GLY A 45 -5.75 -7.86 -14.57
C GLY A 45 -6.00 -6.37 -14.40
N ASP A 46 -6.55 -6.05 -13.23
CA ASP A 46 -6.85 -4.70 -12.84
C ASP A 46 -5.57 -3.93 -12.47
N PRO A 47 -5.47 -2.66 -12.86
CA PRO A 47 -4.38 -1.80 -12.43
C PRO A 47 -4.49 -1.56 -10.92
N TRP A 48 -3.37 -1.70 -10.22
CA TRP A 48 -3.28 -1.35 -8.80
C TRP A 48 -2.93 0.13 -8.66
N GLU A 49 -3.69 0.85 -7.84
CA GLU A 49 -3.44 2.26 -7.56
C GLU A 49 -2.92 2.43 -6.13
N LEU A 50 -1.75 3.05 -6.02
CA LEU A 50 -1.06 3.29 -4.76
C LEU A 50 -0.56 4.73 -4.74
N ILE A 51 -0.39 5.29 -3.55
CA ILE A 51 0.25 6.59 -3.38
C ILE A 51 1.63 6.43 -2.73
N ALA A 52 2.62 7.17 -3.20
CA ALA A 52 3.96 7.20 -2.63
C ALA A 52 4.22 8.58 -2.02
N CYS A 53 4.66 8.63 -0.76
CA CYS A 53 5.05 9.90 -0.16
C CYS A 53 6.33 10.41 -0.81
N GLN A 54 6.32 11.65 -1.32
CA GLN A 54 7.50 12.26 -1.94
C GLN A 54 8.65 12.52 -0.93
N ILE A 55 8.33 12.58 0.37
CA ILE A 55 9.32 12.86 1.43
C ILE A 55 9.90 11.59 2.04
N CYS A 56 9.06 10.65 2.48
CA CYS A 56 9.54 9.43 3.14
C CYS A 56 9.68 8.23 2.19
N GLY A 57 9.20 8.33 0.94
CA GLY A 57 9.28 7.27 -0.06
C GLY A 57 8.40 6.05 0.22
N LYS A 58 7.60 6.06 1.29
CA LYS A 58 6.69 4.94 1.60
C LYS A 58 5.48 4.94 0.68
N SER A 59 5.16 3.76 0.16
CA SER A 59 3.94 3.49 -0.61
C SER A 59 2.78 3.08 0.31
N TYR A 60 1.61 3.63 0.05
CA TYR A 60 0.36 3.36 0.78
C TYR A 60 -0.77 3.12 -0.22
N ASN A 61 -1.80 2.38 0.20
CA ASN A 61 -3.02 2.23 -0.61
C ASN A 61 -3.82 3.53 -0.61
N LEU A 62 -4.67 3.70 -1.63
CA LEU A 62 -5.60 4.82 -1.75
C LEU A 62 -6.52 5.02 -0.54
N ASP A 63 -6.77 3.95 0.22
CA ASP A 63 -7.57 4.01 1.44
C ASP A 63 -7.01 5.00 2.48
N VAL A 64 -5.69 5.27 2.46
CA VAL A 64 -5.07 6.22 3.40
C VAL A 64 -5.55 7.66 3.17
N LEU A 65 -6.00 8.01 1.96
CA LEU A 65 -6.60 9.32 1.68
C LEU A 65 -8.00 9.43 2.29
N GLN A 66 -8.72 8.31 2.35
CA GLN A 66 -10.06 8.23 2.94
C GLN A 66 -10.03 8.03 4.46
N PHE A 67 -8.88 7.62 5.00
CA PHE A 67 -8.67 7.39 6.42
C PHE A 67 -8.73 8.71 7.20
N LYS A 68 -9.94 9.11 7.59
CA LYS A 68 -10.14 10.02 8.70
C LYS A 68 -9.68 9.30 9.97
N PRO A 69 -8.81 9.89 10.81
CA PRO A 69 -8.25 9.23 11.98
C PRO A 69 -9.36 8.93 13.00
N THR A 70 -10.04 7.80 12.82
CA THR A 70 -11.00 7.30 13.79
C THR A 70 -10.22 6.45 14.75
N LYS A 71 -9.68 7.14 15.77
CA LYS A 71 -9.18 6.72 17.09
C LYS A 71 -8.40 5.39 17.18
N PRO A 72 -7.31 5.37 17.98
CA PRO A 72 -6.47 4.19 18.14
C PRO A 72 -7.29 3.01 18.68
N GLN A 73 -7.36 1.92 17.91
CA GLN A 73 -7.82 0.64 18.42
C GLN A 73 -6.75 0.13 19.38
N LYS A 74 -7.01 0.30 20.68
CA LYS A 74 -6.24 -0.33 21.76
C LYS A 74 -6.62 -1.81 21.82
N ASP A 75 -5.98 -2.65 21.04
CA ASP A 75 -6.02 -4.10 21.21
C ASP A 75 -5.02 -4.52 22.30
N ALA A 76 -5.41 -4.31 23.57
CA ALA A 76 -4.74 -4.95 24.71
C ALA A 76 -5.17 -6.43 24.80
N ASN A 77 -4.58 -7.21 23.90
CA ASN A 77 -4.51 -8.67 23.93
C ASN A 77 -4.16 -9.19 25.34
N ARG A 78 -5.17 -9.63 26.11
CA ARG A 78 -5.00 -10.28 27.42
C ARG A 78 -5.80 -11.58 27.49
N ARG A 79 -5.66 -12.50 26.53
CA ARG A 79 -6.28 -13.84 26.59
C ARG A 79 -5.72 -14.83 25.55
N ASN A 80 -4.50 -15.33 25.76
CA ASN A 80 -4.21 -16.78 25.87
C ASN A 80 -2.68 -16.99 25.84
N ASN A 81 -2.09 -17.39 26.96
CA ASN A 81 -0.83 -18.13 26.96
C ASN A 81 -0.64 -18.85 28.32
N ARG A 82 -1.60 -19.72 28.69
CA ARG A 82 -1.53 -20.50 29.95
C ARG A 82 -1.98 -21.96 29.83
N ARG A 83 -1.95 -22.54 28.62
CA ARG A 83 -2.18 -23.98 28.42
C ARG A 83 -1.10 -24.65 27.55
N GLN A 84 0.11 -24.10 27.53
CA GLN A 84 1.30 -24.79 27.00
C GLN A 84 2.17 -25.35 28.14
N PHE A 85 1.53 -25.89 29.19
CA PHE A 85 2.19 -26.79 30.14
C PHE A 85 1.68 -28.19 29.88
N LEU A 86 2.39 -28.93 29.03
CA LEU A 86 2.47 -30.38 29.14
C LEU A 86 3.88 -30.85 28.75
N PRO A 87 4.79 -30.97 29.72
CA PRO A 87 5.91 -31.90 29.61
C PRO A 87 5.60 -33.18 30.41
N LYS A 88 5.50 -34.28 29.64
CA LYS A 88 5.59 -35.72 29.95
C LYS A 88 5.03 -36.27 31.26
#